data_AF-A0A1W2EN23-F1
#
_entry.id   AF-A0A1W2EN23-F1
#
_cell.length_a   1.000
_cell.length_b   1.000
_cell.length_c   1.000
_cell.angle_alpha   90.00
_cell.angle_beta   90.00
_cell.angle_gamma   90.00
#
_symmetry.space_group_name_H-M   'P 1'
#
loop_
_entity.id
_entity.type
_entity.pdbx_description
1 polymer ?
#
loop_
_entity_poly.entity_id
_entity_poly.type
_entity_poly.pdbx_seq_one_letter_code
_entity_poly.pdbx_strand_id
1 'polypeptide(L)'
;MESLGRRKFLTSAVLGSATAVVGATALGSLAPETAFADQKWMLEPDAIDPDFAEGRITGIQGSMLMVTGSDKTFHRIQVTSGTSIWKLRNTTFDEARVGDGLYARGARMPDGVLAADSIWLNIVNLQTHIVAINRDVLHLDHHGHRIVGHVVSGTTAAVYNGTPAISDLSLLQVGKHAQVIGAWRPDTNEVDIATVYAAAA
;
A
#
# COMPACT_ATOMS: atom_id res chain seq x y z
N MET A 1 19.17 -10.58 -10.59
CA MET A 1 18.66 -10.18 -9.26
C MET A 1 17.66 -11.24 -8.83
N GLU A 2 17.97 -12.07 -7.83
CA GLU A 2 17.13 -13.23 -7.47
C GLU A 2 15.76 -12.81 -6.90
N SER A 3 14.72 -13.55 -7.27
CA SER A 3 13.32 -13.38 -6.84
C SER A 3 13.12 -13.26 -5.32
N LEU A 4 14.03 -13.86 -4.52
CA LEU A 4 14.02 -13.84 -3.06
C LEU A 4 14.45 -12.48 -2.46
N GLY A 5 15.47 -11.83 -3.03
CA GLY A 5 15.90 -10.49 -2.58
C GLY A 5 14.85 -9.41 -2.89
N ARG A 6 14.17 -9.56 -4.02
CA ARG A 6 13.06 -8.69 -4.41
C ARG A 6 11.84 -8.83 -3.49
N ARG A 7 11.46 -10.07 -3.11
CA ARG A 7 10.38 -10.29 -2.15
C ARG A 7 10.70 -9.66 -0.80
N LYS A 8 11.91 -9.83 -0.26
CA LYS A 8 12.34 -9.16 0.97
C LYS A 8 12.33 -7.64 0.86
N PHE A 9 12.74 -7.09 -0.28
CA PHE A 9 12.67 -5.64 -0.56
C PHE A 9 11.23 -5.14 -0.65
N LEU A 10 10.33 -5.87 -1.31
CA LEU A 10 8.90 -5.51 -1.37
C LEU A 10 8.24 -5.61 0.01
N THR A 11 8.60 -6.63 0.79
CA THR A 11 8.20 -6.76 2.19
C THR A 11 8.76 -5.62 3.03
N SER A 12 10.03 -5.23 2.89
CA SER A 12 10.66 -4.13 3.64
C SER A 12 10.30 -2.73 3.13
N ALA A 13 9.88 -2.57 1.88
CA ALA A 13 9.36 -1.31 1.32
C ALA A 13 7.89 -1.10 1.72
N VAL A 14 7.24 -2.15 2.25
CA VAL A 14 5.97 -2.05 2.96
C VAL A 14 6.15 -2.08 4.50
N LEU A 15 7.28 -2.60 5.01
CA LEU A 15 7.70 -2.64 6.43
C LEU A 15 8.87 -1.68 6.73
N GLY A 16 9.03 -0.59 5.97
CA GLY A 16 10.21 0.27 5.96
C GLY A 16 10.35 1.23 7.13
N SER A 17 9.42 1.18 8.07
CA SER A 17 9.60 1.68 9.43
C SER A 17 9.20 0.57 10.38
N ALA A 18 10.10 0.23 11.31
CA ALA A 18 9.83 -0.64 12.45
C ALA A 18 8.88 0.03 13.46
N THR A 19 7.73 0.49 12.96
CA THR A 19 6.60 1.05 13.69
C THR A 19 5.34 0.59 12.95
N ALA A 20 4.82 -0.56 13.38
CA ALA A 20 3.42 -0.96 13.35
C ALA A 20 2.59 -0.50 12.12
N VAL A 21 2.39 -1.40 11.14
CA VAL A 21 1.15 -1.38 10.35
C VAL A 21 0.06 -2.01 11.23
N VAL A 22 -0.44 -1.23 12.18
CA VAL A 22 -1.50 -1.64 13.10
C VAL A 22 -2.66 -0.64 13.07
N GLY A 23 -3.86 -1.17 12.83
CA GLY A 23 -5.15 -0.53 13.07
C GLY A 23 -5.93 -0.09 11.82
N ALA A 24 -7.13 -0.66 11.63
CA ALA A 24 -8.25 0.04 11.01
C ALA A 24 -9.56 -0.69 11.37
N THR A 25 -10.42 -0.01 12.13
CA THR A 25 -11.87 -0.19 12.08
C THR A 25 -12.48 1.20 12.19
N ALA A 26 -12.94 1.72 11.07
CA ALA A 26 -14.00 2.71 11.00
C ALA A 26 -14.68 2.53 9.64
N LEU A 27 -15.99 2.24 9.67
CA LEU A 27 -16.84 2.14 8.50
C LEU A 27 -16.64 3.34 7.56
N GLY A 28 -16.19 3.07 6.34
CA GLY A 28 -16.18 4.05 5.23
C GLY A 28 -14.78 4.39 4.73
N SER A 29 -14.39 3.73 3.63
CA SER A 29 -13.41 4.18 2.63
C SER A 29 -12.19 4.94 3.18
N LEU A 30 -11.41 4.30 4.05
CA LEU A 30 -10.16 4.90 4.50
C LEU A 30 -9.13 4.85 3.37
N ALA A 31 -8.86 6.02 2.80
CA ALA A 31 -7.69 6.22 1.97
C ALA A 31 -6.45 5.84 2.81
N PRO A 32 -5.45 5.18 2.23
CA PRO A 32 -4.42 4.55 3.04
C PRO A 32 -3.65 5.50 3.95
N GLU A 33 -3.57 6.77 3.56
CA GLU A 33 -2.98 7.85 4.31
C GLU A 33 -3.63 7.97 5.70
N THR A 34 -4.96 7.77 5.80
CA THR A 34 -5.68 7.73 7.08
C THR A 34 -5.40 6.46 7.87
N ALA A 35 -5.24 5.30 7.22
CA ALA A 35 -4.87 4.06 7.91
C ALA A 35 -3.43 4.14 8.47
N PHE A 36 -2.52 4.84 7.79
CA PHE A 36 -1.15 5.06 8.25
C PHE A 36 -1.03 6.17 9.32
N ALA A 37 -2.01 7.09 9.43
CA ALA A 37 -1.96 8.22 10.36
C ALA A 37 -2.61 7.95 11.72
N ASP A 38 -3.46 6.92 11.85
CA ASP A 38 -4.24 6.67 13.07
C ASP A 38 -3.40 5.89 14.11
N GLN A 39 -2.80 6.60 15.08
CA GLN A 39 -1.94 6.05 16.14
C GLN A 39 -2.70 5.28 17.25
N LYS A 40 -4.02 5.10 17.12
CA LYS A 40 -4.88 4.74 18.26
C LYS A 40 -4.83 3.27 18.71
N TRP A 41 -4.02 2.43 18.04
CA TRP A 41 -4.06 0.98 18.26
C TRP A 41 -2.66 0.37 18.31
N MET A 42 -1.79 0.89 19.17
CA MET A 42 -0.49 0.27 19.47
C MET A 42 -0.71 -1.13 20.06
N LEU A 43 -0.71 -2.15 19.21
CA LEU A 43 -0.27 -3.48 19.61
C LEU A 43 1.20 -3.37 20.01
N GLU A 44 1.63 -4.17 21.00
CA GLU A 44 3.05 -4.33 21.29
C GLU A 44 3.81 -4.60 19.98
N PRO A 45 5.02 -4.04 19.76
CA PRO A 45 5.74 -4.14 18.49
C PRO A 45 5.91 -5.55 17.90
N ASP A 46 5.79 -6.59 18.75
CA ASP A 46 5.90 -8.00 18.39
C ASP A 46 4.58 -8.80 18.50
N ALA A 47 3.47 -8.14 18.84
CA ALA A 47 2.18 -8.81 18.95
C ALA A 47 1.59 -9.06 17.55
N ILE A 48 1.29 -10.33 17.27
CA ILE A 48 0.57 -10.74 16.06
C ILE A 48 -0.84 -10.17 16.14
N ASP A 49 -1.21 -9.35 15.16
CA ASP A 49 -2.59 -8.93 14.99
C ASP A 49 -3.39 -10.09 14.38
N PRO A 50 -4.28 -10.75 15.15
CA PRO A 50 -5.08 -11.83 14.59
C PRO A 50 -5.99 -11.30 13.47
N ASP A 51 -6.47 -10.07 13.55
CA ASP A 51 -7.46 -9.52 12.62
C ASP A 51 -6.83 -8.91 11.35
N PHE A 52 -5.55 -9.21 11.12
CA PHE A 52 -4.79 -8.79 9.95
C PHE A 52 -4.35 -9.98 9.10
N ALA A 53 -4.31 -9.77 7.79
CA ALA A 53 -3.71 -10.68 6.83
C ALA A 53 -2.92 -9.87 5.78
N GLU A 54 -1.74 -10.37 5.44
CA GLU A 54 -0.97 -9.88 4.29
C GLU A 54 -0.65 -11.04 3.35
N GLY A 55 -0.35 -10.71 2.10
CA GLY A 55 0.27 -11.66 1.21
C GLY A 55 0.00 -11.36 -0.25
N ARG A 56 0.10 -12.41 -1.07
CA ARG A 56 -0.24 -12.35 -2.49
C ARG A 56 -1.48 -13.17 -2.79
N ILE A 57 -2.40 -12.61 -3.57
CA ILE A 57 -3.59 -13.32 -4.05
C ILE A 57 -3.15 -14.44 -4.98
N THR A 58 -3.43 -15.68 -4.59
CA THR A 58 -3.14 -16.90 -5.37
C THR A 58 -4.38 -17.49 -6.03
N GLY A 59 -5.57 -17.07 -5.61
CA GLY A 59 -6.83 -17.51 -6.20
C GLY A 59 -8.00 -16.61 -5.79
N ILE A 60 -9.03 -16.58 -6.63
CA ILE A 60 -10.28 -15.87 -6.38
C ILE A 60 -11.43 -16.83 -6.67
N GLN A 61 -12.33 -17.04 -5.70
CA GLN A 61 -13.49 -17.91 -5.83
C GLN A 61 -14.75 -17.19 -5.33
N GLY A 62 -15.60 -16.75 -6.24
CA GLY A 62 -16.71 -15.86 -5.88
C GLY A 62 -16.16 -14.58 -5.23
N SER A 63 -16.62 -14.27 -4.02
CA SER A 63 -16.13 -13.14 -3.21
C SER A 63 -15.04 -13.54 -2.19
N MET A 64 -14.48 -14.75 -2.30
CA MET A 64 -13.39 -15.21 -1.45
C MET A 64 -12.04 -15.03 -2.14
N LEU A 65 -11.08 -14.41 -1.44
CA LEU A 65 -9.68 -14.31 -1.83
C LEU A 65 -8.86 -15.39 -1.12
N MET A 66 -8.10 -16.15 -1.90
CA MET A 66 -7.09 -17.09 -1.42
C MET A 66 -5.75 -16.38 -1.47
N VAL A 67 -5.11 -16.21 -0.32
CA VAL A 67 -3.91 -15.40 -0.17
C VAL A 67 -2.81 -16.21 0.50
N THR A 68 -1.61 -16.17 -0.06
CA THR A 68 -0.42 -16.74 0.56
C THR A 68 0.43 -15.62 1.16
N GLY A 69 0.56 -15.62 2.48
CA GLY A 69 1.38 -14.68 3.24
C GLY A 69 2.88 -14.85 2.96
N SER A 70 3.66 -13.83 3.29
CA SER A 70 5.11 -13.86 3.13
C SER A 70 5.80 -14.91 4.01
N ASP A 71 5.17 -15.25 5.14
CA ASP A 71 5.52 -16.33 6.06
C ASP A 71 5.05 -17.72 5.58
N LYS A 72 4.43 -17.80 4.40
CA LYS A 72 3.79 -18.98 3.80
C LYS A 72 2.50 -19.41 4.48
N THR A 73 1.93 -18.61 5.38
CA THR A 73 0.59 -18.85 5.91
C THR A 73 -0.44 -18.70 4.79
N PHE A 74 -1.47 -19.55 4.83
CA PHE A 74 -2.58 -19.46 3.90
C PHE A 74 -3.77 -18.75 4.56
N HIS A 75 -4.25 -17.69 3.91
CA HIS A 75 -5.40 -16.92 4.36
C HIS A 75 -6.59 -17.12 3.41
N ARG A 76 -7.77 -17.22 4.02
CA ARG A 76 -9.06 -17.16 3.32
C ARG A 76 -9.74 -15.87 3.75
N ILE A 77 -9.96 -14.98 2.80
CA ILE A 77 -10.45 -13.63 3.07
C ILE A 77 -11.76 -13.42 2.32
N GLN A 78 -12.85 -13.29 3.08
CA GLN A 78 -14.19 -13.08 2.55
C GLN A 78 -14.43 -11.58 2.34
N VAL A 79 -14.67 -11.20 1.11
CA VAL A 79 -15.09 -9.83 0.75
C VAL A 79 -16.61 -9.74 0.83
N THR A 80 -17.11 -8.70 1.47
CA THR A 80 -18.55 -8.44 1.64
C THR A 80 -18.93 -7.12 0.97
N SER A 81 -20.23 -6.83 0.88
CA SER A 81 -20.70 -5.52 0.39
C SER A 81 -20.26 -4.34 1.29
N GLY A 82 -19.85 -4.62 2.53
CA GLY A 82 -19.33 -3.62 3.45
C GLY A 82 -17.80 -3.44 3.38
N THR A 83 -17.09 -4.25 2.60
CA THR A 83 -15.64 -4.17 2.52
C THR A 83 -15.20 -2.94 1.72
N SER A 84 -14.40 -2.09 2.35
CA SER A 84 -13.69 -1.00 1.69
C SER A 84 -12.50 -1.54 0.91
N ILE A 85 -12.39 -1.23 -0.38
CA ILE A 85 -11.27 -1.71 -1.21
C ILE A 85 -10.55 -0.51 -1.82
N TRP A 86 -9.23 -0.51 -1.69
CA TRP A 86 -8.37 0.50 -2.26
C TRP A 86 -7.32 -0.13 -3.17
N LYS A 87 -7.18 0.42 -4.38
CA LYS A 87 -6.10 0.12 -5.32
C LYS A 87 -5.79 1.40 -6.08
N LEU A 88 -4.79 2.16 -5.62
CA LEU A 88 -4.49 3.54 -6.04
C LEU A 88 -5.57 4.58 -5.68
N ARG A 89 -6.83 4.16 -5.65
CA ARG A 89 -8.04 4.90 -5.27
C ARG A 89 -9.06 3.94 -4.67
N ASN A 90 -10.09 4.49 -4.05
CA ASN A 90 -11.25 3.69 -3.65
C ASN A 90 -11.85 2.99 -4.87
N THR A 91 -12.09 1.70 -4.74
CA THR A 91 -12.52 0.85 -5.85
C THR A 91 -13.39 -0.31 -5.37
N THR A 92 -13.77 -1.19 -6.29
CA THR A 92 -14.56 -2.40 -6.02
C THR A 92 -13.70 -3.66 -6.09
N PHE A 93 -14.30 -4.78 -5.70
CA PHE A 93 -13.67 -6.10 -5.72
C PHE A 93 -13.23 -6.51 -7.13
N ASP A 94 -13.87 -5.98 -8.16
CA ASP A 94 -13.59 -6.29 -9.56
C ASP A 94 -12.18 -5.88 -9.98
N GLU A 95 -11.47 -5.04 -9.21
CA GLU A 95 -10.08 -4.66 -9.46
C GLU A 95 -9.04 -5.64 -8.87
N ALA A 96 -9.47 -6.58 -8.03
CA ALA A 96 -8.61 -7.61 -7.47
C ALA A 96 -8.21 -8.62 -8.55
N ARG A 97 -6.92 -8.96 -8.59
CA ARG A 97 -6.36 -9.93 -9.53
C ARG A 97 -5.44 -10.91 -8.81
N VAL A 98 -5.40 -12.15 -9.31
CA VAL A 98 -4.35 -13.10 -8.94
C VAL A 98 -3.00 -12.47 -9.25
N GLY A 99 -2.08 -12.52 -8.28
CA GLY A 99 -0.77 -11.87 -8.35
C GLY A 99 -0.69 -10.52 -7.61
N ASP A 100 -1.81 -9.88 -7.30
CA ASP A 100 -1.81 -8.66 -6.48
C ASP A 100 -1.28 -8.98 -5.08
N GLY A 101 -0.43 -8.08 -4.57
CA GLY A 101 -0.15 -7.97 -3.15
C GLY A 101 -1.36 -7.40 -2.42
N LEU A 102 -1.59 -7.86 -1.20
CA LEU A 102 -2.79 -7.54 -0.43
C LEU A 102 -2.41 -7.31 1.03
N TYR A 103 -3.04 -6.31 1.61
CA TYR A 103 -3.24 -6.17 3.04
C TYR A 103 -4.73 -6.15 3.30
N ALA A 104 -5.19 -6.93 4.27
CA ALA A 104 -6.57 -6.95 4.69
C ALA A 104 -6.67 -6.88 6.20
N ARG A 105 -7.73 -6.21 6.65
CA ARG A 105 -8.22 -6.28 8.02
C ARG A 105 -9.66 -6.75 8.01
N GLY A 106 -10.11 -7.22 9.16
CA GLY A 106 -11.48 -7.65 9.33
C GLY A 106 -11.66 -8.43 10.62
N ALA A 107 -12.79 -9.12 10.74
CA ALA A 107 -13.03 -10.01 11.88
C ALA A 107 -12.72 -11.45 11.48
N ARG A 108 -11.93 -12.18 12.29
CA ARG A 108 -11.83 -13.63 12.10
C ARG A 108 -13.09 -14.35 12.56
N MET A 109 -13.61 -15.17 11.64
CA MET A 109 -14.72 -16.07 11.90
C MET A 109 -14.23 -17.35 12.61
N PRO A 110 -15.12 -18.10 13.30
CA PRO A 110 -14.74 -19.34 13.99
C PRO A 110 -14.09 -20.42 13.10
N ASP A 111 -14.34 -20.39 11.80
CA ASP A 111 -13.74 -21.30 10.81
C ASP A 111 -12.38 -20.80 10.27
N GLY A 112 -11.86 -19.69 10.81
CA GLY A 112 -10.59 -19.08 10.45
C GLY A 112 -10.62 -18.19 9.20
N VAL A 113 -11.78 -18.01 8.57
CA VAL A 113 -11.95 -17.02 7.48
C VAL A 113 -11.87 -15.60 8.05
N LEU A 114 -11.15 -14.71 7.37
CA LEU A 114 -11.17 -13.28 7.69
C LEU A 114 -12.32 -12.62 6.92
N ALA A 115 -13.37 -12.18 7.60
CA ALA A 115 -14.42 -11.36 7.02
C ALA A 115 -13.91 -9.91 6.92
N ALA A 116 -13.50 -9.49 5.72
CA ALA A 116 -12.76 -8.26 5.54
C ALA A 116 -13.63 -7.01 5.69
N ASP A 117 -13.15 -6.04 6.45
CA ASP A 117 -13.71 -4.69 6.51
C ASP A 117 -12.97 -3.73 5.56
N SER A 118 -11.66 -3.92 5.39
CA SER A 118 -10.78 -3.12 4.54
C SER A 118 -9.76 -3.99 3.83
N ILE A 119 -9.53 -3.69 2.55
CA ILE A 119 -8.51 -4.32 1.70
C ILE A 119 -7.73 -3.24 0.96
N TRP A 120 -6.41 -3.28 1.05
CA TRP A 120 -5.50 -2.47 0.26
C TRP A 120 -4.71 -3.36 -0.69
N LEU A 121 -4.88 -3.13 -1.98
CA LEU A 121 -4.24 -3.88 -3.05
C LEU A 121 -3.01 -3.13 -3.55
N ASN A 122 -1.89 -3.85 -3.60
CA ASN A 122 -0.58 -3.40 -4.08
C ASN A 122 -0.05 -2.14 -3.41
N ILE A 123 -0.60 -1.75 -2.26
CA ILE A 123 -0.25 -0.48 -1.66
C ILE A 123 1.22 -0.39 -1.28
N VAL A 124 1.78 0.81 -1.45
CA VAL A 124 3.10 1.17 -0.94
C VAL A 124 3.07 2.45 -0.12
N ASN A 125 3.99 2.53 0.84
CA ASN A 125 4.35 3.73 1.54
C ASN A 125 5.88 3.84 1.58
N LEU A 126 6.44 4.60 0.65
CA LEU A 126 7.88 4.63 0.38
C LEU A 126 8.49 5.93 0.86
N GLN A 127 9.52 5.85 1.68
CA GLN A 127 10.42 6.98 1.95
C GLN A 127 11.52 7.04 0.90
N THR A 128 11.54 8.07 0.07
CA THR A 128 12.39 8.11 -1.13
C THR A 128 13.20 9.39 -1.25
N HIS A 129 14.24 9.35 -2.07
CA HIS A 129 14.86 10.54 -2.65
C HIS A 129 14.45 10.67 -4.10
N ILE A 130 14.13 11.88 -4.53
CA ILE A 130 13.84 12.16 -5.94
C ILE A 130 15.17 12.27 -6.69
N VAL A 131 15.41 11.37 -7.65
CA VAL A 131 16.65 11.32 -8.44
C VAL A 131 16.48 12.03 -9.79
N ALA A 132 15.30 11.95 -10.39
CA ALA A 132 14.96 12.71 -11.60
C ALA A 132 13.45 12.93 -11.70
N ILE A 133 13.06 14.01 -12.36
CA ILE A 133 11.66 14.36 -12.62
C ILE A 133 11.48 14.49 -14.13
N ASN A 134 10.59 13.69 -14.69
CA ASN A 134 10.09 13.81 -16.06
C ASN A 134 8.62 14.20 -16.02
N ARG A 135 8.03 14.47 -17.19
CA ARG A 135 6.63 14.90 -17.31
C ARG A 135 5.64 13.99 -16.56
N ASP A 136 5.74 12.68 -16.78
CA ASP A 136 4.78 11.71 -16.24
C ASP A 136 5.45 10.67 -15.33
N VAL A 137 6.72 10.87 -14.97
CA VAL A 137 7.53 9.89 -14.24
C VAL A 137 8.46 10.56 -13.23
N LEU A 138 8.46 10.07 -12.00
CA LEU A 138 9.47 10.33 -10.98
C LEU A 138 10.43 9.14 -10.91
N HIS A 139 11.73 9.41 -11.01
CA HIS A 139 12.75 8.41 -10.68
C HIS A 139 13.12 8.59 -9.23
N LEU A 140 12.94 7.54 -8.44
CA LEU A 140 13.05 7.55 -7.00
C LEU A 140 14.14 6.57 -6.55
N ASP A 141 14.83 6.92 -5.48
CA ASP A 141 15.70 6.00 -4.75
C ASP A 141 15.09 5.70 -3.38
N HIS A 142 14.94 4.41 -3.07
CA HIS A 142 14.55 3.92 -1.76
C HIS A 142 15.65 3.01 -1.22
N HIS A 143 16.48 3.53 -0.32
CA HIS A 143 17.62 2.81 0.27
C HIS A 143 18.57 2.19 -0.77
N GLY A 144 18.91 2.92 -1.83
CA GLY A 144 19.81 2.43 -2.90
C GLY A 144 19.11 1.59 -3.98
N HIS A 145 17.78 1.43 -3.89
CA HIS A 145 16.99 0.74 -4.90
C HIS A 145 16.21 1.74 -5.75
N ARG A 146 16.39 1.64 -7.07
CA ARG A 146 15.69 2.48 -8.04
C ARG A 146 14.25 2.05 -8.23
N ILE A 147 13.34 3.00 -8.03
CA ILE A 147 11.91 2.87 -8.25
C ILE A 147 11.49 3.87 -9.32
N VAL A 148 10.56 3.46 -10.20
CA VAL A 148 9.95 4.34 -11.20
C VAL A 148 8.52 4.64 -10.76
N GLY A 149 8.26 5.87 -10.33
CA GLY A 149 6.94 6.33 -9.96
C GLY A 149 6.22 6.96 -11.16
N HIS A 150 5.07 6.47 -11.56
CA HIS A 150 4.25 7.00 -12.64
C HIS A 150 3.22 7.98 -12.11
N VAL A 151 3.15 9.15 -12.73
CA VAL A 151 2.09 10.12 -12.51
C VAL A 151 0.84 9.65 -13.23
N VAL A 152 -0.24 9.46 -12.48
CA VAL A 152 -1.55 9.03 -12.98
C VAL A 152 -2.46 10.23 -13.05
N SER A 153 -2.84 10.60 -14.28
CA SER A 153 -3.75 11.72 -14.55
C SER A 153 -5.05 11.61 -13.74
N GLY A 154 -5.43 12.70 -13.08
CA GLY A 154 -6.63 12.77 -12.25
C GLY A 154 -6.56 11.95 -10.95
N THR A 155 -5.38 11.46 -10.56
CA THR A 155 -5.20 10.69 -9.33
C THR A 155 -3.97 11.14 -8.55
N THR A 156 -2.82 11.27 -9.20
CA THR A 156 -1.60 11.74 -8.53
C THR A 156 -1.78 13.17 -8.04
N ALA A 157 -1.49 13.36 -6.76
CA ALA A 157 -1.40 14.67 -6.13
C ALA A 157 -0.08 14.81 -5.34
N ALA A 158 0.31 16.04 -5.05
CA ALA A 158 1.36 16.37 -4.12
C ALA A 158 0.83 17.17 -2.93
N VAL A 159 1.42 16.91 -1.76
CA VAL A 159 1.20 17.63 -0.51
C VAL A 159 2.53 18.23 -0.10
N TYR A 160 2.55 19.55 0.09
CA TYR A 160 3.76 20.31 0.42
C TYR A 160 3.61 20.95 1.78
N ASN A 161 4.50 20.65 2.74
CA ASN A 161 4.48 21.27 4.08
C ASN A 161 3.08 21.32 4.76
N GLY A 162 2.27 20.27 4.59
CA GLY A 162 0.93 20.20 5.18
C GLY A 162 -0.15 21.02 4.47
N THR A 163 0.11 21.52 3.26
CA THR A 163 -0.94 22.10 2.41
C THR A 163 -1.93 21.04 1.93
N PRO A 164 -3.13 21.44 1.50
CA PRO A 164 -4.02 20.53 0.78
C PRO A 164 -3.31 19.86 -0.40
N ALA A 165 -3.74 18.64 -0.73
CA ALA A 165 -3.24 17.91 -1.89
C ALA A 165 -3.62 18.66 -3.18
N ILE A 166 -2.64 18.88 -4.06
CA ILE A 166 -2.82 19.53 -5.36
C ILE A 166 -2.26 18.64 -6.47
N SER A 167 -2.83 18.71 -7.68
CA SER A 167 -2.32 17.96 -8.83
C SER A 167 -1.01 18.52 -9.40
N ASP A 168 -0.60 19.72 -8.96
CA ASP A 168 0.63 20.36 -9.43
C ASP A 168 1.87 19.79 -8.71
N LEU A 169 2.72 19.13 -9.50
CA LEU A 169 3.99 18.56 -9.06
C LEU A 169 5.19 19.51 -9.23
N SER A 170 4.96 20.75 -9.66
CA SER A 170 6.00 21.72 -10.03
C SER A 170 6.95 22.10 -8.88
N LEU A 171 6.54 21.91 -7.63
CA LEU A 171 7.36 22.23 -6.46
C LEU A 171 8.24 21.06 -6.00
N LEU A 172 8.11 19.87 -6.61
CA LEU A 172 9.03 18.77 -6.36
C LEU A 172 10.43 19.11 -6.90
N GLN A 173 11.46 18.67 -6.17
CA GLN A 173 12.85 18.95 -6.53
C GLN A 173 13.70 17.67 -6.49
N VAL A 174 14.60 17.55 -7.46
CA VAL A 174 15.64 16.52 -7.46
C VAL A 174 16.57 16.71 -6.26
N GLY A 175 16.96 15.60 -5.64
CA GLY A 175 17.80 15.54 -4.45
C GLY A 175 17.04 15.71 -3.14
N LYS A 176 15.73 15.99 -3.16
CA LYS A 176 14.91 16.10 -1.95
C LYS A 176 14.27 14.77 -1.57
N HIS A 177 14.00 14.63 -0.28
CA HIS A 177 13.21 13.54 0.25
C HIS A 177 11.73 13.72 -0.08
N ALA A 178 11.07 12.61 -0.36
CA ALA A 178 9.63 12.55 -0.51
C ALA A 178 9.10 11.23 0.05
N GLN A 179 7.93 11.27 0.67
CA GLN A 179 7.16 10.07 0.99
C GLN A 179 6.14 9.84 -0.13
N VAL A 180 6.11 8.64 -0.69
CA VAL A 180 5.24 8.27 -1.82
C VAL A 180 4.25 7.22 -1.37
N ILE A 181 2.97 7.56 -1.47
CA ILE A 181 1.86 6.61 -1.37
C ILE A 181 1.40 6.27 -2.78
N GLY A 182 1.18 4.99 -3.05
CA GLY A 182 0.78 4.53 -4.38
C GLY A 182 0.45 3.05 -4.42
N ALA A 183 0.38 2.51 -5.63
CA ALA A 183 0.18 1.09 -5.87
C ALA A 183 1.33 0.53 -6.72
N TRP A 184 1.98 -0.54 -6.26
CA TRP A 184 2.91 -1.32 -7.06
C TRP A 184 2.21 -1.84 -8.32
N ARG A 185 2.90 -1.76 -9.45
CA ARG A 185 2.59 -2.60 -10.59
C ARG A 185 3.17 -3.99 -10.33
N PRO A 186 2.35 -5.05 -10.25
CA PRO A 186 2.80 -6.39 -9.89
C PRO A 186 4.02 -6.82 -10.70
N ASP A 187 4.99 -7.42 -10.02
CA ASP A 187 6.19 -7.99 -10.63
C ASP A 187 7.07 -7.00 -11.42
N THR A 188 6.90 -5.67 -11.20
CA THR A 188 7.80 -4.59 -11.68
C THR A 188 8.45 -3.81 -10.52
N ASN A 189 9.39 -2.91 -10.82
CA ASN A 189 9.89 -1.90 -9.87
C ASN A 189 9.24 -0.53 -10.18
N GLU A 190 8.00 -0.57 -10.65
CA GLU A 190 7.20 0.60 -10.97
C GLU A 190 6.01 0.77 -10.02
N VAL A 191 5.75 2.00 -9.59
CA VAL A 191 4.63 2.37 -8.74
C VAL A 191 3.76 3.37 -9.48
N ASP A 192 2.45 3.16 -9.50
CA ASP A 192 1.50 4.22 -9.84
C ASP A 192 1.29 5.10 -8.60
N ILE A 193 1.51 6.41 -8.73
CA ILE A 193 1.53 7.33 -7.59
C ILE A 193 0.12 7.82 -7.27
N ALA A 194 -0.31 7.66 -6.02
CA ALA A 194 -1.52 8.31 -5.50
C ALA A 194 -1.16 9.69 -4.93
N THR A 195 -0.20 9.75 -4.01
CA THR A 195 0.20 11.01 -3.38
C THR A 195 1.69 11.07 -3.11
N VAL A 196 2.29 12.23 -3.36
CA VAL A 196 3.67 12.56 -2.99
C VAL A 196 3.65 13.59 -1.87
N TYR A 197 4.20 13.24 -0.72
CA TYR A 197 4.42 14.17 0.38
C TYR A 197 5.86 14.66 0.32
N ALA A 198 6.03 15.97 0.20
CA ALA A 198 7.34 16.60 0.16
C ALA A 198 7.39 17.80 1.11
N ALA A 199 8.57 18.10 1.63
CA ALA A 199 8.80 19.42 2.19
C ALA A 199 8.79 20.43 1.04
N ALA A 200 7.98 21.49 1.14
CA ALA A 200 8.11 22.63 0.22
C ALA A 200 9.47 23.29 0.45
N ALA A 201 10.03 23.82 -0.63
CA ALA A 201 11.31 24.52 -0.65
C ALA A 201 11.40 25.65 0.38
#